data_AF-A0A7C1R8M3-F1
#
_entry.id   AF-A0A7C1R8M3-F1
#
_cell.length_a   1.000
_cell.length_b   1.000
_cell.length_c   1.000
_cell.angle_alpha   90.00
_cell.angle_beta   90.00
_cell.angle_gamma   90.00
#
_symmetry.space_group_name_H-M   'P 1'
#
loop_
_entity.id
_entity.type
_entity.pdbx_description
1 polymer ?
#
loop_
_entity_poly.entity_id
_entity_poly.type
_entity_poly.pdbx_seq_one_letter_code
_entity_poly.pdbx_strand_id
1 'polypeptide(L)'
;MILDHHQVGEILWAALKKKLLDGWINFLLPDNEYWAAPMADYKAIIEESTLDRMEFIAEKADCDDFALLLKAVFVKASWKDGKRRRPYCFGEVWGKLPMPHAINWLIDDTETLYFVEPQTDEIFLPRPDDTGIKLVKG
;
A
#
# COMPACT_ATOMS: atom_id res chain seq x y z
N MET A 1 -15.74 -1.38 3.19
CA MET A 1 -15.96 -1.88 4.57
C MET A 1 -14.98 -1.24 5.55
N ILE A 2 -15.17 -1.41 6.85
CA ILE A 2 -14.28 -0.86 7.89
C ILE A 2 -13.52 -2.02 8.50
N LEU A 3 -12.19 -1.88 8.60
CA LEU A 3 -11.32 -2.83 9.27
C LEU A 3 -10.63 -2.13 10.43
N ASP A 4 -10.57 -2.76 11.59
CA ASP A 4 -9.68 -2.29 12.65
C ASP A 4 -8.22 -2.70 12.37
N HIS A 5 -7.28 -2.06 13.08
CA HIS A 5 -5.85 -2.33 12.90
C HIS A 5 -5.44 -3.78 13.21
N HIS A 6 -6.17 -4.51 14.06
CA HIS A 6 -5.91 -5.93 14.30
C HIS A 6 -6.32 -6.75 13.08
N GLN A 7 -7.50 -6.50 12.51
CA GLN A 7 -7.95 -7.16 11.28
C GLN A 7 -6.97 -6.91 10.12
N VAL A 8 -6.52 -5.66 9.95
CA VAL A 8 -5.50 -5.31 8.95
C VAL A 8 -4.20 -6.08 9.22
N GLY A 9 -3.74 -6.10 10.47
CA GLY A 9 -2.55 -6.85 10.86
C GLY A 9 -2.64 -8.35 10.58
N GLU A 10 -3.79 -8.98 10.82
CA GLU A 10 -4.00 -10.41 10.53
C GLU A 10 -3.98 -10.71 9.03
N ILE A 11 -4.61 -9.87 8.21
CA ILE A 11 -4.58 -10.01 6.74
C ILE A 11 -3.14 -9.88 6.23
N LEU A 12 -2.42 -8.84 6.68
CA LEU A 12 -1.01 -8.63 6.34
C LEU A 12 -0.14 -9.81 6.80
N TRP A 13 -0.34 -10.32 8.02
CA TRP A 13 0.39 -11.46 8.55
C TRP A 13 0.13 -12.74 7.75
N ALA A 14 -1.14 -13.05 7.48
CA ALA A 14 -1.53 -14.23 6.73
C ALA A 14 -0.88 -14.25 5.34
N ALA A 15 -0.85 -13.10 4.66
CA ALA A 15 -0.27 -12.96 3.32
C ALA A 15 1.27 -12.90 3.34
N LEU A 16 1.88 -12.24 4.33
CA LEU A 16 3.30 -11.86 4.27
C LEU A 16 4.21 -12.61 5.24
N LYS A 17 3.72 -13.39 6.21
CA LYS A 17 4.57 -14.00 7.27
C LYS A 17 5.80 -14.79 6.80
N LYS A 18 5.77 -15.38 5.60
CA LYS A 18 6.92 -16.10 5.01
C LYS A 18 7.85 -15.23 4.16
N LYS A 19 7.52 -13.93 4.06
CA LYS A 19 8.15 -12.91 3.21
C LYS A 19 8.80 -11.80 4.03
N LEU A 20 8.45 -11.70 5.32
CA LEU A 20 9.03 -10.74 6.25
C LEU A 20 10.53 -11.01 6.43
N LEU A 21 11.28 -9.95 6.66
CA LEU A 21 12.67 -10.08 7.11
C LEU A 21 12.71 -10.66 8.53
N ASP A 22 13.60 -11.63 8.76
CA ASP A 22 13.78 -12.25 10.08
C ASP A 22 13.95 -11.20 11.20
N GLY A 23 13.19 -11.39 12.28
CA GLY A 23 13.19 -10.50 13.45
C GLY A 23 12.39 -9.20 13.30
N TRP A 24 11.83 -8.90 12.12
CA TRP A 24 10.96 -7.75 11.87
C TRP A 24 9.51 -8.21 11.70
N ILE A 25 8.72 -8.09 12.78
CA ILE A 25 7.29 -8.44 12.79
C ILE A 25 6.48 -7.23 13.30
N ASN A 26 6.70 -6.05 12.75
CA ASN A 26 5.90 -4.87 13.13
C ASN A 26 5.32 -4.21 11.89
N PHE A 27 4.05 -4.46 11.63
CA PHE A 27 3.24 -3.60 10.76
C PHE A 27 3.02 -2.29 11.50
N LEU A 28 3.38 -1.18 10.87
CA LEU A 28 3.22 0.15 11.46
C LEU A 28 1.85 0.67 11.03
N LEU A 29 0.84 0.37 11.84
CA LEU A 29 -0.56 0.76 11.62
C LEU A 29 -0.92 1.89 12.59
N PRO A 30 -0.77 3.17 12.19
CA PRO A 30 -0.92 4.31 13.10
C PRO A 30 -2.37 4.62 13.48
N ASP A 31 -3.34 4.23 12.64
CA ASP A 31 -4.76 4.45 12.85
C ASP A 31 -5.46 3.21 13.42
N ASN A 32 -6.51 3.44 14.22
CA ASN A 32 -7.31 2.36 14.82
C ASN A 32 -8.20 1.64 13.81
N GLU A 33 -8.67 2.35 12.78
CA GLU A 33 -9.63 1.88 11.79
C GLU A 33 -9.26 2.40 10.40
N TYR A 34 -9.44 1.54 9.39
CA TYR A 34 -9.16 1.81 8.00
C TYR A 34 -10.41 1.55 7.16
N TRP A 35 -10.59 2.35 6.11
CA TRP A 35 -11.60 2.14 5.10
C TRP A 35 -11.04 1.25 3.98
N ALA A 36 -11.40 -0.03 4.00
CA ALA A 36 -11.14 -0.95 2.91
C ALA A 36 -12.22 -0.74 1.83
N ALA A 37 -11.90 0.04 0.81
CA ALA A 37 -12.83 0.43 -0.24
C ALA A 37 -13.03 -0.70 -1.28
N PRO A 38 -14.08 -0.65 -2.11
CA PRO A 38 -14.13 -1.47 -3.32
C PRO A 38 -12.90 -1.19 -4.21
N MET A 39 -12.37 -2.21 -4.88
CA MET A 39 -11.23 -2.08 -5.79
C MET A 39 -11.41 -0.96 -6.84
N ALA A 40 -12.64 -0.69 -7.28
CA ALA A 40 -12.94 0.39 -8.22
C ALA A 40 -12.57 1.78 -7.66
N ASP A 41 -12.78 2.03 -6.38
CA ASP A 41 -12.43 3.31 -5.73
C ASP A 41 -10.91 3.49 -5.68
N TYR A 42 -10.17 2.42 -5.36
CA TYR A 42 -8.70 2.46 -5.38
C TYR A 42 -8.17 2.79 -6.77
N LYS A 43 -8.67 2.10 -7.80
CA LYS A 43 -8.28 2.33 -9.20
C LYS A 43 -8.56 3.76 -9.65
N ALA A 44 -9.73 4.31 -9.30
CA ALA A 44 -10.07 5.70 -9.65
C ALA A 44 -9.10 6.71 -9.03
N ILE A 45 -8.66 6.49 -7.79
CA ILE A 45 -7.71 7.38 -7.10
C ILE A 45 -6.30 7.25 -7.69
N ILE A 46 -5.88 6.02 -8.00
CA ILE A 46 -4.59 5.75 -8.65
C ILE A 46 -4.55 6.41 -10.03
N GLU A 47 -5.60 6.25 -10.84
CA GLU A 47 -5.70 6.89 -12.16
C GLU A 47 -5.72 8.43 -12.07
N GLU A 48 -6.37 9.01 -11.06
CA GLU A 48 -6.34 10.47 -10.81
C GLU A 48 -4.94 10.97 -10.40
N SER A 49 -4.07 10.10 -9.89
CA SER A 49 -2.74 10.46 -9.40
C SER A 49 -1.79 10.90 -10.51
N THR A 50 -1.95 10.34 -11.72
CA THR A 50 -1.09 10.55 -12.89
C THR A 50 0.41 10.27 -12.66
N LEU A 51 0.74 9.51 -11.60
CA LEU A 51 2.13 9.18 -11.27
C LEU A 51 2.78 8.31 -12.35
N ASP A 52 2.00 7.46 -13.01
CA ASP A 52 2.38 6.66 -14.20
C ASP A 52 2.98 7.49 -15.35
N ARG A 53 2.71 8.80 -15.37
CA ARG A 53 3.19 9.73 -16.40
C ARG A 53 4.46 10.49 -15.98
N MET A 54 4.89 10.34 -14.74
CA MET A 54 6.11 10.97 -14.24
C MET A 54 7.34 10.18 -14.69
N GLU A 55 8.41 10.91 -15.01
CA GLU A 55 9.68 10.29 -15.41
C GLU A 55 10.42 9.77 -14.17
N PHE A 56 10.83 8.50 -14.22
CA PHE A 56 11.76 7.92 -13.25
C PHE A 56 13.13 8.56 -13.39
N ILE A 57 13.68 9.05 -12.28
CA ILE A 57 15.05 9.57 -12.22
C ILE A 57 15.75 8.90 -11.04
N ALA A 58 16.72 8.03 -11.34
CA ALA A 58 17.45 7.28 -10.32
C ALA A 58 17.95 8.20 -9.17
N GLU A 59 17.74 7.77 -7.92
CA GLU A 59 18.12 8.46 -6.68
C GLU A 59 17.46 9.83 -6.42
N LYS A 60 16.56 10.29 -7.30
CA LYS A 60 15.94 11.63 -7.21
C LYS A 60 14.41 11.60 -7.29
N ALA A 61 13.89 10.67 -8.08
CA ALA A 61 12.49 10.38 -8.27
C ALA A 61 12.42 8.89 -8.63
N ASP A 62 12.75 8.05 -7.66
CA ASP A 62 12.78 6.60 -7.79
C ASP A 62 11.68 5.94 -6.93
N CYS A 63 11.81 4.65 -6.66
CA CYS A 63 10.71 3.84 -6.19
C CYS A 63 10.06 4.34 -4.89
N ASP A 64 10.85 4.81 -3.93
CA ASP A 64 10.33 5.26 -2.65
C ASP A 64 9.63 6.61 -2.74
N ASP A 65 10.12 7.52 -3.59
CA ASP A 65 9.43 8.78 -3.87
C ASP A 65 8.04 8.54 -4.47
N PHE A 66 7.94 7.62 -5.45
CA PHE A 66 6.66 7.29 -6.06
C PHE A 66 5.71 6.62 -5.05
N ALA A 67 6.21 5.71 -4.20
CA ALA A 67 5.42 5.07 -3.16
C ALA A 67 4.89 6.09 -2.12
N LEU A 68 5.74 7.05 -1.75
CA LEU A 68 5.37 8.15 -0.85
C LEU A 68 4.34 9.09 -1.48
N LEU A 69 4.52 9.46 -2.75
CA LEU A 69 3.59 10.33 -3.48
C LEU A 69 2.21 9.68 -3.62
N LEU A 70 2.14 8.39 -3.96
CA LEU A 70 0.86 7.70 -4.05
C LEU A 70 0.17 7.60 -2.69
N LYS A 71 0.93 7.34 -1.60
CA LYS A 71 0.40 7.41 -0.24
C LYS A 71 -0.17 8.80 0.07
N ALA A 72 0.51 9.87 -0.33
CA ALA A 72 0.01 11.24 -0.15
C ALA A 72 -1.28 11.51 -0.94
N VAL A 73 -1.45 10.92 -2.13
CA VAL A 73 -2.70 10.99 -2.91
C VAL A 73 -3.86 10.35 -2.13
N PHE A 74 -3.67 9.16 -1.55
CA PHE A 74 -4.69 8.51 -0.73
C PHE A 74 -5.01 9.27 0.57
N VAL A 75 -4.01 9.89 1.19
CA VAL A 75 -4.24 10.80 2.33
C VAL A 75 -5.15 11.96 1.92
N LYS A 76 -4.86 12.64 0.80
CA LYS A 76 -5.70 13.73 0.29
C LYS A 76 -7.09 13.25 -0.12
N ALA A 77 -7.21 12.07 -0.73
CA ALA A 77 -8.49 11.48 -1.10
C ALA A 77 -9.38 11.24 0.14
N SER A 78 -8.78 10.80 1.26
CA SER A 78 -9.51 10.61 2.52
C SER A 78 -10.10 11.91 3.10
N TRP A 79 -9.52 13.07 2.78
CA TRP A 79 -9.98 14.38 3.24
C TRP A 79 -11.08 14.99 2.34
N LYS A 80 -11.10 14.65 1.05
CA LYS A 80 -12.07 15.20 0.08
C LYS A 80 -13.50 14.77 0.39
N ASP A 81 -13.69 13.51 0.77
CA ASP A 81 -15.00 12.99 1.16
C ASP A 81 -15.27 13.40 2.61
N GLY A 82 -15.78 14.62 2.84
CA GLY A 82 -15.98 15.20 4.17
C GLY A 82 -16.89 14.41 5.14
N LYS A 83 -17.36 13.22 4.75
CA LYS A 83 -18.07 12.24 5.57
C LYS A 83 -17.18 11.09 6.06
N ARG A 84 -16.04 10.85 5.40
CA ARG A 84 -15.13 9.75 5.70
C ARG A 84 -14.21 10.14 6.85
N ARG A 85 -14.34 9.43 7.98
CA ARG A 85 -13.56 9.69 9.19
C ARG A 85 -12.31 8.82 9.32
N ARG A 86 -12.02 7.97 8.33
CA ARG A 86 -10.93 6.98 8.34
C ARG A 86 -10.02 7.16 7.12
N PRO A 87 -8.72 6.88 7.25
CA PRO A 87 -7.84 6.70 6.09
C PRO A 87 -8.29 5.50 5.24
N TYR A 88 -7.85 5.45 3.99
CA TYR A 88 -7.95 4.22 3.21
C TYR A 88 -7.05 3.13 3.80
N CYS A 89 -7.44 1.88 3.65
CA CYS A 89 -6.59 0.73 3.98
C CYS A 89 -5.50 0.59 2.91
N PHE A 90 -4.52 1.48 2.98
CA PHE A 90 -3.52 1.72 1.96
C PHE A 90 -2.22 2.16 2.61
N GLY A 91 -1.08 1.72 2.09
CA GLY A 91 0.20 2.04 2.70
C GLY A 91 1.40 1.79 1.82
N GLU A 92 2.59 1.85 2.40
CA GLU A 92 3.88 1.61 1.71
C GLU A 92 4.45 0.24 2.10
N VAL A 93 5.11 -0.45 1.16
CA VAL A 93 5.88 -1.68 1.37
C VAL A 93 7.32 -1.47 0.93
N TRP A 94 8.27 -1.83 1.78
CA TRP A 94 9.69 -1.85 1.45
C TRP A 94 10.24 -3.27 1.59
N GLY A 95 10.91 -3.77 0.56
CA GLY A 95 11.45 -5.13 0.55
C GLY A 95 12.24 -5.49 -0.71
N LYS A 96 12.41 -6.79 -0.94
CA LYS A 96 12.93 -7.35 -2.19
C LYS A 96 11.74 -7.83 -3.03
N LEU A 97 11.39 -7.05 -4.06
CA LEU A 97 10.12 -7.15 -4.79
C LEU A 97 10.29 -7.05 -6.32
N PRO A 98 10.98 -7.94 -7.05
CA PRO A 98 12.00 -8.97 -6.75
C PRO A 98 13.45 -8.43 -6.67
N MET A 99 13.62 -7.12 -6.80
CA MET A 99 14.83 -6.35 -6.50
C MET A 99 14.55 -5.41 -5.30
N PRO A 100 15.55 -4.81 -4.64
CA PRO A 100 15.29 -3.80 -3.62
C PRO A 100 14.40 -2.70 -4.19
N HIS A 101 13.21 -2.55 -3.61
CA HIS A 101 12.15 -1.71 -4.18
C HIS A 101 11.18 -1.23 -3.09
N ALA A 102 10.53 -0.11 -3.36
CA ALA A 102 9.45 0.43 -2.55
C ALA A 102 8.20 0.60 -3.41
N ILE A 103 7.09 0.07 -2.95
CA ILE A 103 5.79 0.12 -3.63
C ILE A 103 4.70 0.38 -2.60
N ASN A 104 3.44 0.32 -2.99
CA ASN A 104 2.32 0.43 -2.07
C ASN A 104 1.60 -0.89 -1.86
N TRP A 105 0.80 -0.95 -0.79
CA TRP A 105 -0.17 -2.01 -0.56
C TRP A 105 -1.55 -1.42 -0.34
N LEU A 106 -2.57 -2.23 -0.60
CA LEU A 106 -3.95 -1.94 -0.23
C LEU A 106 -4.68 -3.21 0.22
N ILE A 107 -5.72 -3.04 1.04
CA ILE A 107 -6.71 -4.08 1.30
C ILE A 107 -8.06 -3.57 0.84
N ASP A 108 -8.71 -4.33 -0.03
CA ASP A 108 -10.05 -3.99 -0.54
C ASP A 108 -11.18 -4.54 0.35
N ASP A 109 -12.41 -4.27 -0.04
CA ASP A 109 -13.61 -4.73 0.68
C ASP A 109 -13.87 -6.24 0.58
N THR A 110 -12.99 -6.99 -0.08
CA THR A 110 -12.95 -8.46 -0.05
C THR A 110 -11.94 -9.02 0.96
N GLU A 111 -11.32 -8.13 1.75
CA GLU A 111 -10.25 -8.46 2.71
C GLU A 111 -8.99 -9.03 2.03
N THR A 112 -8.79 -8.73 0.74
CA THR A 112 -7.64 -9.22 -0.02
C THR A 112 -6.53 -8.17 -0.03
N LEU A 113 -5.30 -8.61 0.32
CA LEU A 113 -4.10 -7.79 0.18
C LEU A 113 -3.64 -7.75 -1.28
N TYR A 114 -3.43 -6.53 -1.78
CA TYR A 114 -2.79 -6.26 -3.06
C TYR A 114 -1.57 -5.36 -2.86
N PHE A 115 -0.60 -5.51 -3.76
CA PHE A 115 0.46 -4.56 -4.02
C PHE A 115 0.11 -3.68 -5.20
N VAL A 116 0.66 -2.46 -5.20
CA VAL A 116 0.47 -1.47 -6.26
C VAL A 116 1.84 -0.93 -6.66
N GLU A 117 2.20 -1.09 -7.93
CA GLU A 117 3.36 -0.43 -8.54
C GLU A 117 2.98 1.01 -8.91
N PRO A 118 3.39 2.04 -8.14
CA PRO A 118 2.98 3.42 -8.38
C PRO A 118 3.53 4.03 -9.68
N GLN A 119 4.54 3.42 -10.31
CA GLN A 119 5.10 3.89 -11.57
C GLN A 119 4.34 3.41 -12.81
N THR A 120 3.48 2.40 -12.67
CA THR A 120 2.77 1.77 -13.80
C THR A 120 1.27 1.56 -13.54
N ASP A 121 0.80 1.92 -12.35
CA ASP A 121 -0.54 1.64 -11.83
C ASP A 121 -0.89 0.14 -11.74
N GLU A 122 0.09 -0.76 -11.87
CA GLU A 122 -0.15 -2.20 -11.78
C GLU A 122 -0.59 -2.58 -10.36
N ILE A 123 -1.77 -3.17 -10.22
CA ILE A 123 -2.27 -3.77 -8.98
C ILE A 123 -2.17 -5.29 -9.09
N PHE A 124 -1.45 -5.92 -8.18
CA PHE A 124 -1.16 -7.36 -8.22
C PHE A 124 -1.13 -7.99 -6.83
N LEU A 125 -1.24 -9.32 -6.76
CA LEU A 125 -1.09 -10.05 -5.49
C LEU A 125 0.40 -10.21 -5.13
N PRO A 126 0.76 -10.25 -3.82
CA PRO A 126 2.11 -10.58 -3.41
C PRO A 126 2.62 -11.86 -4.10
N ARG A 127 3.75 -11.75 -4.78
CA ARG A 127 4.32 -12.80 -5.64
C ARG A 127 5.18 -13.74 -4.81
N PRO A 128 5.37 -15.02 -5.19
CA PRO A 128 6.16 -15.97 -4.40
C PRO A 128 7.59 -15.54 -4.06
N ASP A 129 8.24 -14.80 -4.96
CA ASP A 129 9.62 -14.29 -4.88
C ASP A 129 9.78 -13.00 -4.07
N ASP A 130 8.68 -12.33 -3.71
CA ASP A 130 8.70 -11.21 -2.77
C ASP A 130 9.21 -11.67 -1.40
N THR A 131 10.28 -11.05 -0.91
CA THR A 131 10.99 -11.45 0.32
C THR A 131 11.61 -10.24 1.04
N GLY A 132 12.08 -10.45 2.27
CA GLY A 132 12.77 -9.41 3.04
C GLY A 132 11.94 -8.15 3.29
N ILE A 133 10.61 -8.28 3.36
CA ILE A 133 9.69 -7.16 3.62
C ILE A 133 9.95 -6.63 5.04
N LYS A 134 10.18 -5.32 5.18
CA LYS A 134 10.56 -4.69 6.45
C LYS A 134 9.54 -3.69 6.97
N LEU A 135 9.03 -2.85 6.08
CA LEU A 135 8.15 -1.75 6.44
C LEU A 135 6.86 -1.89 5.67
N VAL A 136 5.77 -2.01 6.42
CA VAL A 136 4.41 -1.92 5.93
C VAL A 136 3.75 -0.80 6.74
N LYS A 137 3.69 0.40 6.16
CA LYS A 137 3.18 1.60 6.85
C LYS A 137 1.76 1.90 6.37
N GLY A 138 0.79 1.76 7.27
CA GLY A 138 -0.61 2.15 7.07
C GLY A 138 -0.85 3.64 7.19
#